data_AF-A0A8J5KMH4-F1
#
_entry.id   AF-A0A8J5KMH4-F1
#
_cell.length_a   1.000
_cell.length_b   1.000
_cell.length_c   1.000
_cell.angle_alpha   90.00
_cell.angle_beta   90.00
_cell.angle_gamma   90.00
#
_symmetry.space_group_name_H-M   'P 1'
#
loop_
_entity.id
_entity.type
_entity.pdbx_description
1 polymer ?
#
loop_
_entity_poly.entity_id
_entity_poly.type
_entity_poly.pdbx_seq_one_letter_code
_entity_poly.pdbx_strand_id
1 'polypeptide(L)'
;MVDGSHLPFEENISYTKFISTLAHDKGILVEAELGRLSGTEDDMTVEDYEARLTEAKQAFCIGNVHGKYPSSGPNLRLQLLKELRALTVNKGVHLVLHGASGLPSDLVKECIALGVRKFNVNTEVRNAYLESLEKPHKDLVHLMASTKEAMKAVVAEKMHLFGSAGKA
;
A
#
# COMPACT_ATOMS: atom_id res chain seq x y z
N MET A 1 0.08 11.77 1.72
CA MET A 1 0.80 10.87 2.63
C MET A 1 2.07 11.58 3.06
N VAL A 2 2.41 11.49 4.34
CA VAL A 2 3.64 12.01 4.93
C VAL A 2 4.45 10.80 5.37
N ASP A 3 5.49 10.50 4.61
CA ASP A 3 6.33 9.34 4.85
C ASP A 3 7.63 9.77 5.56
N GLY A 4 7.64 9.63 6.88
CA GLY A 4 8.82 9.78 7.71
C GLY A 4 9.46 8.45 8.10
N SER A 5 9.12 7.33 7.43
CA SER A 5 9.57 5.97 7.79
C SER A 5 11.09 5.80 7.81
N HIS A 6 11.82 6.62 7.05
CA HIS A 6 13.28 6.66 6.99
C HIS A 6 13.92 7.48 8.12
N LEU A 7 13.13 8.22 8.91
CA LEU A 7 13.61 9.01 10.05
C LEU A 7 13.58 8.17 11.33
N PRO A 8 14.39 8.52 12.35
CA PRO A 8 14.23 8.00 13.70
C PRO A 8 12.78 8.17 14.21
N PHE A 9 12.29 7.24 15.03
CA PHE A 9 10.88 7.20 15.43
C PHE A 9 10.34 8.52 16.00
N GLU A 10 11.06 9.15 16.93
CA GLU A 10 10.66 10.43 17.53
C GLU A 10 10.69 11.60 16.52
N GLU A 11 11.59 11.54 15.54
CA GLU A 11 11.64 12.50 14.44
C GLU A 11 10.48 12.29 13.48
N ASN A 12 10.13 11.04 13.15
CA ASN A 12 8.95 10.72 12.34
C ASN A 12 7.66 11.23 13.02
N ILE A 13 7.50 11.01 14.33
CA ILE A 13 6.37 11.57 15.09
C ILE A 13 6.32 13.09 14.97
N SER A 14 7.45 13.76 15.22
CA SER A 14 7.53 15.22 15.20
C SER A 14 7.24 15.79 13.80
N TYR A 15 7.83 15.19 12.78
CA TYR A 15 7.64 15.53 11.37
C TYR A 15 6.19 15.32 10.93
N THR A 16 5.64 14.13 11.18
CA THR A 16 4.25 13.80 10.86
C THR A 16 3.28 14.74 11.56
N LYS A 17 3.50 15.05 12.84
CA LYS A 17 2.66 15.98 13.60
C LYS A 17 2.69 17.40 13.04
N PHE A 18 3.88 17.90 12.68
CA PHE A 18 4.03 19.22 12.08
C PHE A 18 3.25 19.33 10.77
N ILE A 19 3.44 18.39 9.85
CA ILE A 19 2.73 18.41 8.56
C ILE A 19 1.23 18.17 8.74
N SER A 20 0.83 17.30 9.67
CA SER A 20 -0.58 17.06 9.98
C SER A 20 -1.28 18.33 10.46
N THR A 21 -0.62 19.13 11.29
CA THR A 21 -1.17 20.42 11.75
C THR A 21 -1.42 21.35 10.56
N LEU A 22 -0.42 21.54 9.70
CA LEU A 22 -0.53 22.39 8.51
C LEU A 22 -1.60 21.91 7.52
N ALA A 23 -1.77 20.60 7.37
CA ALA A 23 -2.75 20.00 6.48
C ALA A 23 -4.18 20.11 7.05
N HIS A 24 -4.36 19.83 8.34
CA HIS A 24 -5.66 19.92 9.00
C HIS A 24 -6.20 21.35 9.06
N ASP A 25 -5.33 22.37 9.20
CA ASP A 25 -5.71 23.79 9.09
C ASP A 25 -6.33 24.14 7.72
N LYS A 26 -6.12 23.29 6.71
CA LYS A 26 -6.68 23.41 5.36
C LYS A 26 -7.77 22.37 5.04
N GLY A 27 -8.19 21.59 6.04
CA GLY A 27 -9.18 20.52 5.85
C GLY A 27 -8.67 19.31 5.05
N ILE A 28 -7.36 19.11 4.98
CA ILE A 28 -6.73 18.00 4.22
C ILE A 28 -6.41 16.85 5.17
N LEU A 29 -6.85 15.64 4.83
CA LEU A 29 -6.50 14.42 5.58
C LEU A 29 -5.04 14.00 5.35
N VAL A 30 -4.41 13.46 6.39
CA VAL A 30 -3.03 12.95 6.34
C VAL A 30 -3.00 11.45 6.58
N GLU A 31 -2.30 10.75 5.70
CA GLU A 31 -1.83 9.38 5.90
C GLU A 31 -0.36 9.46 6.36
N ALA A 32 -0.03 8.74 7.43
CA ALA A 32 1.33 8.61 7.95
C ALA A 32 1.81 7.16 7.84
N GLU A 33 3.12 6.97 7.66
CA GLU A 33 3.74 5.65 7.65
C GLU A 33 4.62 5.44 8.89
N LEU A 34 4.41 4.32 9.57
CA LEU A 34 5.19 3.90 10.74
C LEU A 34 5.86 2.56 10.45
N GLY A 35 7.17 2.51 10.61
CA GLY A 35 8.01 1.42 10.09
C GLY A 35 8.33 1.61 8.62
N ARG A 36 9.24 0.82 8.07
CA ARG A 36 9.72 0.92 6.69
C ARG A 36 9.48 -0.39 5.95
N LEU A 37 8.86 -0.30 4.77
CA LEU A 37 8.57 -1.46 3.92
C LEU A 37 9.81 -1.91 3.15
N SER A 38 10.03 -3.22 3.09
CA SER A 38 11.02 -3.82 2.19
C SER A 38 10.43 -4.02 0.79
N GLY A 39 11.30 -4.24 -0.19
CA GLY A 39 10.93 -4.53 -1.58
C GLY A 39 11.43 -3.50 -2.57
N THR A 40 11.04 -3.68 -3.84
CA THR A 40 11.50 -2.85 -4.96
C THR A 40 10.33 -2.18 -5.65
N GLU A 41 10.40 -0.86 -5.80
CA GLU A 41 9.44 -0.06 -6.55
C GLU A 41 10.15 1.18 -7.11
N ASP A 42 9.81 1.59 -8.34
CA ASP A 42 10.37 2.79 -8.99
C ASP A 42 11.91 2.85 -8.98
N ASP A 43 12.55 1.72 -9.29
CA ASP A 43 14.01 1.52 -9.28
C ASP A 43 14.69 1.77 -7.92
N MET A 44 13.90 1.90 -6.86
CA MET A 44 14.35 1.92 -5.47
C MET A 44 14.15 0.54 -4.85
N THR A 45 15.24 -0.04 -4.35
CA THR A 45 15.19 -1.30 -3.58
C THR A 45 15.49 -1.02 -2.13
N VAL A 46 14.57 -1.43 -1.26
CA VAL A 46 14.80 -1.56 0.17
C VAL A 46 15.03 -3.04 0.45
N GLU A 47 16.31 -3.41 0.59
CA GLU A 47 16.72 -4.76 0.98
C GLU A 47 16.14 -5.12 2.36
N ASP A 48 16.18 -6.42 2.70
CA ASP A 48 15.66 -7.15 3.88
C ASP A 48 16.16 -6.66 5.28
N TYR A 49 16.46 -5.36 5.39
CA TYR A 49 17.37 -4.72 6.34
C TYR A 49 16.67 -3.97 7.49
N GLU A 50 15.45 -3.47 7.33
CA GLU A 50 14.80 -2.60 8.35
C GLU A 50 13.68 -3.24 9.19
N ALA A 51 13.48 -4.55 9.11
CA ALA A 51 12.62 -5.28 10.06
C ALA A 51 13.11 -5.18 11.53
N ARG A 52 14.23 -4.49 11.80
CA ARG A 52 14.89 -4.34 13.11
C ARG A 52 15.03 -2.90 13.63
N LEU A 53 14.68 -1.84 12.88
CA LEU A 53 15.01 -0.47 13.29
C LEU A 53 13.92 0.29 14.07
N THR A 54 12.93 -0.44 14.57
CA THR A 54 12.22 -0.05 15.80
C THR A 54 12.24 -1.27 16.70
N GLU A 55 12.49 -1.07 18.00
CA GLU A 55 12.25 -2.14 18.98
C GLU A 55 10.92 -2.80 18.65
N ALA A 56 10.83 -4.13 18.72
CA ALA A 56 9.77 -4.96 18.14
C ALA A 56 8.30 -4.60 18.52
N LYS A 57 8.10 -3.55 19.32
CA LYS A 57 6.83 -2.97 19.75
C LYS A 57 6.36 -1.76 18.90
N GLN A 58 7.16 -1.23 17.96
CA GLN A 58 6.93 0.12 17.38
C GLN A 58 6.99 0.25 15.84
N ALA A 59 7.13 -0.83 15.06
CA ALA A 59 7.04 -0.78 13.58
C ALA A 59 5.66 -1.28 13.09
N PHE A 60 4.94 -0.49 12.29
CA PHE A 60 3.64 -0.90 11.74
C PHE A 60 3.68 -1.16 10.22
N CYS A 61 4.75 -1.81 9.78
CA CYS A 61 4.71 -2.70 8.62
C CYS A 61 4.29 -4.08 9.12
N ILE A 62 3.22 -4.66 8.57
CA ILE A 62 2.75 -5.97 9.04
C ILE A 62 3.42 -7.13 8.28
N GLY A 63 4.53 -6.91 7.58
CA GLY A 63 5.17 -7.93 6.72
C GLY A 63 4.72 -7.88 5.25
N ASN A 64 4.02 -6.81 4.87
CA ASN A 64 3.78 -6.44 3.48
C ASN A 64 5.05 -5.86 2.85
N VAL A 65 5.16 -5.96 1.52
CA VAL A 65 6.35 -5.53 0.75
C VAL A 65 5.94 -4.75 -0.49
N HIS A 66 6.81 -3.88 -0.98
CA HIS A 66 6.66 -3.26 -2.28
C HIS A 66 7.15 -4.19 -3.40
N GLY A 67 6.54 -4.11 -4.58
CA GLY A 67 6.92 -4.96 -5.70
C GLY A 67 6.33 -6.37 -5.61
N LYS A 68 7.20 -7.38 -5.59
CA LYS A 68 6.84 -8.80 -5.66
C LYS A 68 7.16 -9.50 -4.35
N TYR A 69 6.19 -10.24 -3.81
CA TYR A 69 6.40 -11.09 -2.63
C TYR A 69 7.42 -12.21 -2.90
N PRO A 70 8.16 -12.67 -1.86
CA PRO A 70 9.08 -13.79 -1.97
C PRO A 70 8.35 -15.08 -2.38
N SER A 71 9.08 -16.08 -2.84
CA SER A 71 8.53 -17.38 -3.27
C SER A 71 7.78 -18.12 -2.14
N SER A 72 8.11 -17.84 -0.88
CA SER A 72 7.38 -18.32 0.30
C SER A 72 5.98 -17.70 0.46
N GLY A 73 5.65 -16.68 -0.33
CA GLY A 73 4.39 -15.93 -0.24
C GLY A 73 4.41 -14.81 0.81
N PRO A 74 3.30 -14.05 0.92
CA PRO A 74 3.13 -13.00 1.92
C PRO A 74 3.07 -13.58 3.34
N ASN A 75 3.78 -12.94 4.27
CA ASN A 75 3.76 -13.32 5.69
C ASN A 75 3.26 -12.13 6.53
N LEU A 76 1.94 -11.89 6.51
CA LEU A 76 1.35 -10.78 7.22
C LEU A 76 1.12 -11.11 8.70
N ARG A 77 1.56 -10.23 9.60
CA ARG A 77 1.34 -10.26 11.05
C ARG A 77 -0.09 -9.79 11.36
N LEU A 78 -1.08 -10.62 11.05
CA LEU A 78 -2.50 -10.29 11.21
C LEU A 78 -2.92 -10.04 12.66
N GLN A 79 -2.22 -10.66 13.62
CA GLN A 79 -2.42 -10.38 15.03
C GLN A 79 -2.04 -8.92 15.39
N LEU A 80 -0.93 -8.41 14.84
CA LEU A 80 -0.54 -7.00 14.98
C LEU A 80 -1.58 -6.07 14.32
N LEU A 81 -2.11 -6.44 13.16
CA LEU A 81 -3.17 -5.68 12.50
C LEU A 81 -4.44 -5.60 13.36
N LYS A 82 -4.81 -6.70 14.03
CA LYS A 82 -5.94 -6.75 14.96
C LYS A 82 -5.73 -5.83 16.17
N GLU A 83 -4.52 -5.82 16.74
CA GLU A 83 -4.14 -4.93 17.85
C GLU A 83 -4.18 -3.46 17.44
N LEU A 84 -3.63 -3.13 16.28
CA LEU A 84 -3.71 -1.80 15.67
C LEU A 84 -5.15 -1.34 15.48
N ARG A 85 -6.03 -2.23 15.00
CA ARG A 85 -7.44 -1.93 14.84
C ARG A 85 -8.11 -1.61 16.18
N ALA A 86 -7.82 -2.38 17.22
CA ALA A 86 -8.36 -2.11 18.56
C ALA A 86 -7.93 -0.72 19.08
N LEU A 87 -6.71 -0.28 18.79
CA LEU A 87 -6.20 1.03 19.19
C LEU A 87 -6.78 2.21 18.39
N THR A 88 -7.22 1.97 17.14
CA THR A 88 -7.58 3.02 16.17
C THR A 88 -9.08 3.15 15.93
N VAL A 89 -9.86 2.09 16.13
CA VAL A 89 -11.28 2.01 15.74
C VAL A 89 -12.14 3.15 16.29
N ASN A 90 -11.89 3.61 17.52
CA ASN A 90 -12.66 4.68 18.18
C ASN A 90 -11.98 6.05 18.09
N LYS A 91 -10.92 6.20 17.30
CA LYS A 91 -10.11 7.43 17.19
C LYS A 91 -10.25 8.13 15.84
N GLY A 92 -11.14 7.64 14.96
CA GLY A 92 -11.28 8.16 13.60
C GLY A 92 -10.05 7.89 12.71
N VAL A 93 -9.19 6.94 13.10
CA VAL A 93 -8.00 6.56 12.34
C VAL A 93 -8.33 5.33 11.51
N HIS A 94 -8.00 5.38 10.22
CA HIS A 94 -8.17 4.27 9.29
C HIS A 94 -6.83 3.62 8.98
N LEU A 95 -6.83 2.29 8.88
CA LEU A 95 -5.64 1.53 8.55
C LEU A 95 -5.47 1.43 7.03
N VAL A 96 -4.25 1.64 6.57
CA VAL A 96 -3.86 1.57 5.17
C VAL A 96 -2.91 0.38 4.98
N LEU A 97 -3.12 -0.41 3.93
CA LEU A 97 -2.23 -1.49 3.55
C LEU A 97 -1.50 -1.13 2.25
N HIS A 98 -0.20 -0.93 2.38
CA HIS A 98 0.72 -0.78 1.26
C HIS A 98 1.12 -2.13 0.68
N GLY A 99 1.70 -2.16 -0.52
CA GLY A 99 2.19 -3.41 -1.10
C GLY A 99 1.09 -4.45 -1.34
N ALA A 100 -0.12 -4.02 -1.72
CA ALA A 100 -1.24 -4.94 -1.87
C ALA A 100 -1.19 -5.77 -3.17
N SER A 101 -0.21 -5.50 -4.05
CA SER A 101 -0.05 -6.24 -5.29
C SER A 101 0.38 -7.68 -5.05
N GLY A 102 -0.29 -8.63 -5.72
CA GLY A 102 -0.03 -10.06 -5.58
C GLY A 102 -0.52 -10.70 -4.28
N LEU A 103 -1.22 -9.95 -3.40
CA LEU A 103 -1.85 -10.55 -2.22
C LEU A 103 -2.99 -11.51 -2.62
N PRO A 104 -3.06 -12.73 -2.05
CA PRO A 104 -4.18 -13.64 -2.25
C PRO A 104 -5.52 -13.05 -1.82
N SER A 105 -6.60 -13.41 -2.51
CA SER A 105 -7.94 -12.84 -2.26
C SER A 105 -8.39 -13.00 -0.81
N ASP A 106 -8.15 -14.16 -0.21
CA ASP A 106 -8.60 -14.43 1.16
C ASP A 106 -7.84 -13.60 2.20
N LEU A 107 -6.56 -13.36 1.97
CA LEU A 107 -5.74 -12.49 2.83
C LEU A 107 -6.17 -11.03 2.74
N VAL A 108 -6.57 -10.57 1.55
CA VAL A 108 -7.17 -9.24 1.36
C VAL A 108 -8.49 -9.12 2.12
N LYS A 109 -9.39 -10.11 2.00
CA LYS A 109 -10.67 -10.12 2.74
C LYS A 109 -10.43 -10.10 4.25
N GLU A 110 -9.44 -10.84 4.73
CA GLU A 110 -9.07 -10.85 6.14
C GLU A 110 -8.54 -9.48 6.61
N CYS A 111 -7.69 -8.82 5.82
CA CYS A 111 -7.24 -7.45 6.10
C CYS A 111 -8.40 -6.45 6.16
N ILE A 112 -9.39 -6.58 5.27
CA ILE A 112 -10.62 -5.74 5.29
C ILE A 112 -11.41 -5.99 6.58
N ALA A 113 -11.61 -7.25 6.95
CA ALA A 113 -12.30 -7.64 8.18
C ALA A 113 -11.59 -7.10 9.43
N LEU A 114 -10.25 -7.08 9.41
CA LEU A 114 -9.40 -6.52 10.46
C LEU A 114 -9.26 -4.99 10.40
N GLY A 115 -9.97 -4.32 9.49
CA GLY A 115 -10.17 -2.88 9.57
C GLY A 115 -9.32 -2.02 8.61
N VAL A 116 -8.61 -2.63 7.65
CA VAL A 116 -7.99 -1.91 6.54
C VAL A 116 -9.07 -1.26 5.67
N ARG A 117 -8.86 0.01 5.30
CA ARG A 117 -9.82 0.80 4.50
C ARG A 117 -9.22 1.42 3.24
N LYS A 118 -7.90 1.37 3.08
CA LYS A 118 -7.19 1.80 1.87
C LYS A 118 -6.13 0.77 1.53
N PHE A 119 -6.04 0.41 0.25
CA PHE A 119 -5.03 -0.49 -0.29
C PHE A 119 -4.25 0.23 -1.38
N ASN A 120 -2.92 0.11 -1.37
CA ASN A 120 -2.08 0.64 -2.44
C ASN A 120 -1.69 -0.49 -3.39
N VAL A 121 -1.96 -0.30 -4.68
CA VAL A 121 -1.65 -1.24 -5.77
C VAL A 121 -0.88 -0.46 -6.82
N ASN A 122 0.31 -0.94 -7.19
CA ASN A 122 1.12 -0.32 -8.24
C ASN A 122 1.68 -1.37 -9.20
N THR A 123 2.40 -2.38 -8.69
CA THR A 123 3.11 -3.40 -9.49
C THR A 123 2.23 -4.02 -10.57
N GLU A 124 1.03 -4.49 -10.24
CA GLU A 124 0.15 -5.14 -11.22
C GLU A 124 -0.38 -4.16 -12.29
N VAL A 125 -0.62 -2.91 -11.91
CA VAL A 125 -1.08 -1.87 -12.84
C VAL A 125 0.05 -1.50 -13.81
N ARG A 126 1.28 -1.39 -13.31
CA ARG A 126 2.48 -1.14 -14.15
C ARG A 126 2.79 -2.32 -15.05
N ASN A 127 2.73 -3.55 -14.54
CA ASN A 127 2.95 -4.74 -15.36
C ASN A 127 1.93 -4.83 -16.49
N ALA A 128 0.65 -4.59 -16.23
CA ALA A 128 -0.37 -4.57 -17.27
C ALA A 128 -0.09 -3.51 -18.36
N TYR A 129 0.47 -2.36 -17.98
CA TYR A 129 0.93 -1.36 -18.94
C TYR A 129 2.13 -1.87 -19.76
N LEU A 130 3.19 -2.35 -19.11
CA LEU A 130 4.43 -2.80 -19.75
C LEU A 130 4.19 -4.00 -20.68
N GLU A 131 3.45 -5.02 -20.23
CA GLU A 131 3.07 -6.19 -21.04
C GLU A 131 2.24 -5.80 -22.27
N SER A 132 1.47 -4.70 -22.17
CA SER A 132 0.73 -4.19 -23.32
C SER A 132 1.63 -3.54 -24.38
N LEU A 133 2.82 -3.07 -24.00
CA LEU A 133 3.82 -2.53 -24.95
C LEU A 133 4.47 -3.62 -25.79
N GLU A 134 4.57 -4.86 -25.26
CA GLU A 134 5.18 -5.99 -25.96
C GLU A 134 4.31 -6.53 -27.10
N LYS A 135 3.02 -6.19 -27.10
CA LYS A 135 2.08 -6.60 -28.15
C LYS A 135 2.30 -5.79 -29.42
N PRO A 136 2.18 -6.39 -30.62
CA PRO A 136 2.33 -5.64 -31.86
C PRO A 136 1.16 -4.67 -32.05
N HIS A 137 1.47 -3.38 -32.19
CA HIS A 137 0.51 -2.32 -32.48
C HIS A 137 0.82 -1.67 -33.82
N LYS A 138 -0.22 -1.32 -34.58
CA LYS A 138 -0.06 -0.69 -35.90
C LYS A 138 -0.02 0.84 -35.84
N ASP A 139 -0.50 1.44 -34.75
CA ASP A 139 -0.65 2.89 -34.58
C ASP A 139 -0.51 3.30 -33.10
N LEU A 140 -0.01 4.51 -32.86
CA LEU A 140 0.20 5.05 -31.52
C LEU A 140 -1.11 5.20 -30.73
N VAL A 141 -2.20 5.59 -31.38
CA VAL A 141 -3.51 5.75 -30.73
C VAL A 141 -4.01 4.40 -30.22
N HIS A 142 -3.84 3.34 -31.02
CA HIS A 142 -4.21 1.99 -30.60
C HIS A 142 -3.33 1.47 -29.46
N LEU A 143 -2.03 1.76 -29.48
CA LEU A 143 -1.12 1.44 -28.37
C LEU A 143 -1.59 2.11 -27.07
N MET A 144 -1.81 3.42 -27.10
CA MET A 144 -2.26 4.19 -25.92
C MET A 144 -3.64 3.74 -25.41
N ALA A 145 -4.55 3.36 -26.31
CA ALA A 145 -5.85 2.81 -25.93
C ALA A 145 -5.70 1.43 -25.28
N SER A 146 -4.90 0.54 -25.87
CA SER A 146 -4.66 -0.81 -25.36
C SER A 146 -4.02 -0.80 -23.98
N THR A 147 -3.04 0.07 -23.74
CA THR A 147 -2.36 0.16 -22.43
C THR A 147 -3.30 0.68 -21.34
N LYS A 148 -4.14 1.68 -21.66
CA LYS A 148 -5.18 2.18 -20.75
C LYS A 148 -6.20 1.11 -20.40
N GLU A 149 -6.72 0.37 -21.39
CA GLU A 149 -7.70 -0.69 -21.12
C GLU A 149 -7.10 -1.83 -20.29
N ALA A 150 -5.81 -2.18 -20.48
CA ALA A 150 -5.13 -3.16 -19.65
C ALA A 150 -5.03 -2.71 -18.18
N MET A 151 -4.60 -1.47 -17.93
CA MET A 151 -4.56 -0.91 -16.56
C MET A 151 -5.96 -0.86 -15.94
N LYS A 152 -6.98 -0.45 -16.72
CA LYS A 152 -8.37 -0.36 -16.26
C LYS A 152 -8.93 -1.72 -15.85
N ALA A 153 -8.60 -2.78 -16.58
CA ALA A 153 -9.00 -4.15 -16.22
C ALA A 153 -8.47 -4.54 -14.84
N VAL A 154 -7.18 -4.28 -14.56
CA VAL A 154 -6.57 -4.53 -13.25
C VAL A 154 -7.26 -3.70 -12.16
N VAL A 155 -7.47 -2.40 -12.39
CA VAL A 155 -8.13 -1.52 -11.41
C VAL A 155 -9.56 -2.00 -11.10
N ALA A 156 -10.32 -2.40 -12.12
CA ALA A 156 -11.67 -2.93 -11.94
C ALA A 156 -11.66 -4.22 -11.10
N GLU A 157 -10.75 -5.16 -11.41
CA GLU A 157 -10.56 -6.37 -10.61
C GLU A 157 -10.26 -6.04 -9.15
N LYS A 158 -9.37 -5.09 -8.88
CA LYS A 158 -9.03 -4.65 -7.52
C LYS A 158 -10.21 -3.99 -6.82
N MET A 159 -11.02 -3.18 -7.51
CA MET A 159 -12.24 -2.61 -6.93
C MET A 159 -13.25 -3.68 -6.50
N HIS A 160 -13.41 -4.75 -7.30
CA HIS A 160 -14.23 -5.90 -6.92
C HIS A 160 -13.62 -6.65 -5.73
N LEU A 161 -12.32 -6.93 -5.76
CA LEU A 161 -11.61 -7.63 -4.70
C LEU A 161 -11.66 -6.86 -3.36
N PHE A 162 -11.54 -5.53 -3.40
CA PHE A 162 -11.60 -4.67 -2.21
C PHE A 162 -13.04 -4.33 -1.78
N GLY A 163 -14.05 -4.77 -2.53
CA GLY A 163 -15.46 -4.53 -2.22
C GLY A 163 -15.93 -3.08 -2.40
N SER A 164 -15.19 -2.26 -3.15
CA SER A 164 -15.54 -0.86 -3.44
C SER A 164 -16.39 -0.68 -4.70
N ALA A 165 -16.53 -1.71 -5.53
CA ALA A 165 -17.38 -1.68 -6.71
C ALA A 165 -18.84 -1.32 -6.34
N GLY A 166 -19.39 -0.28 -6.98
CA GLY A 166 -20.76 0.20 -6.74
C GLY A 166 -20.98 0.94 -5.41
N LYS A 167 -19.94 1.48 -4.78
CA LYS A 167 -20.00 2.19 -3.49
C LYS A 167 -19.73 3.70 -3.59
N ALA A 168 -19.83 4.28 -4.80
CA ALA A 168 -19.60 5.70 -5.06
C ALA A 168 -20.76 6.57 -4.55
#